data_AF-A0A1M7TE59-F1
#
_entry.id   AF-A0A1M7TE59-F1
#
_cell.length_a   1.000
_cell.length_b   1.000
_cell.length_c   1.000
_cell.angle_alpha   90.00
_cell.angle_beta   90.00
_cell.angle_gamma   90.00
#
_symmetry.space_group_name_H-M   'P 1'
#
loop_
_entity.id
_entity.type
_entity.pdbx_description
1 polymer ?
#
loop_
_entity_poly.entity_id
_entity_poly.type
_entity_poly.pdbx_seq_one_letter_code
_entity_poly.pdbx_strand_id
1 'polypeptide(L)'
;MGLSSIQYINDLKALGELVLSNWYIILPFSVFLLFFSNFVEFLSLCLMGFLVGFSYISPILYTFIEKYLPNAFAVVSKNEIIFSISISIIFAVIFYGLYKSIIFLGSFFIGFFAVNFIVNSFAQTYVSLPWYAYVVIGAIVGLVAGFYATKNSAKFIGFLSMLLGSFFVALTLTTLFNRYVIKLNEMVFSYTAFIIALVVFLVRVRKL
;
A
#
# COMPACT_ATOMS: atom_id res chain seq x y z
N MET A 1 -25.99 21.89 10.16
CA MET A 1 -25.20 21.04 9.24
C MET A 1 -24.18 21.81 8.37
N GLY A 2 -23.92 23.11 8.59
CA GLY A 2 -23.03 23.91 7.71
C GLY A 2 -21.61 24.17 8.20
N LEU A 3 -21.27 23.84 9.45
CA LEU A 3 -19.93 24.12 10.02
C LEU A 3 -18.88 23.08 9.63
N SER A 4 -19.28 21.81 9.47
CA SER A 4 -18.35 20.73 9.12
C SER A 4 -17.90 20.82 7.65
N SER A 5 -18.78 21.15 6.72
CA SER A 5 -18.44 21.25 5.29
C SER A 5 -17.45 22.38 4.99
N ILE A 6 -17.58 23.53 5.65
CA ILE A 6 -16.67 24.68 5.50
C ILE A 6 -15.28 24.32 6.05
N GLN A 7 -15.22 23.58 7.16
CA GLN A 7 -13.96 23.12 7.73
C GLN A 7 -13.21 22.17 6.78
N TYR A 8 -13.89 21.20 6.17
CA TYR A 8 -13.27 20.31 5.18
C TYR A 8 -12.74 21.05 3.93
N ILE A 9 -13.43 22.11 3.50
CA ILE A 9 -13.00 22.92 2.36
C ILE A 9 -11.70 23.68 2.69
N ASN A 10 -11.59 24.21 3.91
CA ASN A 10 -10.39 24.90 4.38
C ASN A 10 -9.20 23.93 4.51
N ASP A 11 -9.44 22.72 5.02
CA ASP A 11 -8.41 21.68 5.14
C ASP A 11 -7.88 21.25 3.76
N LEU A 12 -8.77 21.15 2.75
CA LEU A 12 -8.37 20.80 1.39
C LEU A 12 -7.51 21.87 0.73
N LYS A 13 -7.77 23.14 1.03
CA LYS A 13 -6.96 24.27 0.56
C LYS A 13 -5.59 24.30 1.24
N ALA A 14 -5.54 24.05 2.55
CA ALA A 14 -4.29 23.91 3.29
C ALA A 14 -3.44 22.74 2.77
N LEU A 15 -4.08 21.60 2.46
CA LEU A 15 -3.44 20.49 1.75
C LEU A 15 -2.92 20.91 0.37
N GLY A 16 -3.69 21.71 -0.39
CA GLY A 16 -3.26 22.31 -1.65
C GLY A 16 -1.97 23.12 -1.52
N GLU A 17 -1.85 23.95 -0.49
CA GLU A 17 -0.64 24.75 -0.24
C GLU A 17 0.58 23.89 0.13
N LEU A 18 0.39 22.82 0.91
CA LEU A 18 1.43 21.82 1.19
C LEU A 18 1.85 21.06 -0.07
N VAL A 19 0.90 20.76 -0.95
CA VAL A 19 1.20 20.13 -2.24
C VAL A 19 1.96 21.09 -3.15
N LEU A 20 1.61 22.37 -3.14
CA LEU A 20 2.34 23.40 -3.88
C LEU A 20 3.78 23.58 -3.41
N SER A 21 4.04 23.51 -2.11
CA SER A 21 5.42 23.67 -1.61
C SER A 21 6.34 22.53 -2.04
N ASN A 22 5.78 21.35 -2.31
CA ASN A 22 6.51 20.14 -2.72
C ASN A 22 6.07 19.59 -4.08
N TRP A 23 5.53 20.44 -4.96
CA TRP A 23 4.89 19.99 -6.21
C TRP A 23 5.84 19.18 -7.10
N TYR A 24 7.13 19.52 -7.08
CA TYR A 24 8.19 18.87 -7.84
C TYR A 24 8.49 17.42 -7.39
N ILE A 25 8.07 17.02 -6.18
CA ILE A 25 8.13 15.64 -5.69
C ILE A 25 6.76 14.98 -5.83
N ILE A 26 5.71 15.67 -5.40
CA ILE A 26 4.36 15.11 -5.30
C ILE A 26 3.80 14.80 -6.69
N LEU A 27 3.99 15.67 -7.68
CA LEU A 27 3.45 15.45 -9.01
C LEU A 27 4.11 14.25 -9.72
N PRO A 28 5.45 14.11 -9.81
CA PRO A 28 6.07 12.92 -10.37
C PRO A 28 5.68 11.63 -9.64
N PHE A 29 5.62 11.66 -8.30
CA PHE A 29 5.19 10.49 -7.52
C PHE A 29 3.72 10.12 -7.79
N SER A 30 2.83 11.11 -7.87
CA SER A 30 1.41 10.88 -8.14
C SER A 30 1.17 10.36 -9.56
N VAL A 31 1.93 10.87 -10.54
CA VAL A 31 1.97 10.33 -11.91
C VAL A 31 2.49 8.90 -11.90
N PHE A 32 3.56 8.60 -11.15
CA PHE A 32 4.07 7.23 -11.01
C PHE A 32 3.00 6.29 -10.45
N LEU A 33 2.33 6.67 -9.35
CA LEU A 33 1.23 5.88 -8.77
C LEU A 33 0.10 5.62 -9.78
N LEU A 34 -0.21 6.59 -10.63
CA LEU A 34 -1.29 6.49 -11.60
C LEU A 34 -0.95 5.56 -12.79
N PHE A 35 0.27 5.65 -13.31
CA PHE A 35 0.66 4.90 -14.50
C PHE A 35 1.31 3.54 -14.19
N PHE A 36 2.04 3.44 -13.08
CA PHE A 36 2.81 2.25 -12.67
C PHE A 36 2.20 1.58 -11.43
N SER A 37 0.88 1.69 -11.25
CA SER A 37 0.12 1.15 -10.11
C SER A 37 0.42 -0.34 -9.81
N ASN A 38 0.67 -1.15 -10.86
CA ASN A 38 1.00 -2.56 -10.72
C ASN A 38 2.35 -2.82 -10.03
N PHE A 39 3.26 -1.85 -10.05
CA PHE A 39 4.56 -1.94 -9.38
C PHE A 39 4.53 -1.42 -7.95
N VAL A 40 3.44 -0.77 -7.52
CA VAL A 40 3.41 -0.06 -6.23
C VAL A 40 3.45 -1.02 -5.06
N GLU A 41 2.78 -2.17 -5.14
CA GLU A 41 2.92 -3.24 -4.14
C GLU A 41 4.39 -3.66 -4.01
N PHE A 42 5.04 -4.04 -5.11
CA PHE A 42 6.43 -4.48 -5.09
C PHE A 42 7.37 -3.39 -4.58
N LEU A 43 7.27 -2.18 -5.13
CA LEU A 43 8.17 -1.07 -4.81
C LEU A 43 8.02 -0.63 -3.35
N SER A 44 6.79 -0.49 -2.84
CA SER A 44 6.55 -0.13 -1.44
C SER A 44 7.15 -1.15 -0.47
N LEU A 45 6.99 -2.44 -0.75
CA LEU A 45 7.55 -3.52 0.06
C LEU A 45 9.08 -3.54 -0.01
N CYS A 46 9.64 -3.36 -1.21
CA CYS A 46 11.09 -3.28 -1.37
C CYS A 46 11.68 -2.06 -0.65
N LEU A 47 11.06 -0.89 -0.76
CA LEU A 47 11.49 0.31 -0.06
C LEU A 47 11.38 0.14 1.45
N MET A 48 10.28 -0.44 1.94
CA MET A 48 10.10 -0.68 3.37
C MET A 48 11.11 -1.68 3.91
N GLY A 49 11.33 -2.80 3.22
CA GLY A 49 12.36 -3.77 3.60
C GLY A 49 13.77 -3.21 3.51
N PHE A 50 14.04 -2.36 2.51
CA PHE A 50 15.31 -1.66 2.39
C PHE A 50 15.53 -0.67 3.54
N LEU A 51 14.53 0.15 3.87
CA LEU A 51 14.59 1.10 4.99
C LEU A 51 14.79 0.39 6.33
N VAL A 52 14.07 -0.70 6.56
CA VAL A 52 14.23 -1.51 7.79
C VAL A 52 15.62 -2.14 7.83
N GLY A 53 16.06 -2.71 6.71
CA GLY A 53 17.38 -3.30 6.56
C GLY A 53 18.51 -2.30 6.83
N PHE A 54 18.41 -1.10 6.25
CA PHE A 54 19.45 -0.07 6.35
C PHE A 54 19.46 0.58 7.72
N SER A 55 18.29 1.06 8.18
CA SER A 55 18.21 1.92 9.37
C SER A 55 18.23 1.15 10.70
N TYR A 56 17.75 -0.10 10.71
CA TYR A 56 17.62 -0.86 11.96
C TYR A 56 18.51 -2.10 11.97
N ILE A 57 18.46 -2.92 10.92
CA ILE A 57 19.06 -4.25 10.98
C ILE A 57 20.57 -4.21 10.72
N SER A 58 21.02 -3.41 9.77
CA SER A 58 22.45 -3.21 9.50
C SER A 58 23.23 -2.75 10.72
N PRO A 59 22.81 -1.71 11.48
CA PRO A 59 23.54 -1.31 12.69
C PRO A 59 23.49 -2.38 13.80
N ILE A 60 22.39 -3.11 13.95
CA ILE A 60 22.31 -4.23 14.91
C ILE A 60 23.32 -5.32 14.54
N LEU A 61 23.37 -5.72 13.27
CA LEU A 61 24.32 -6.71 12.77
C LEU A 61 25.75 -6.23 12.87
N TYR A 62 26.01 -4.95 12.64
CA TYR A 62 27.33 -4.34 12.76
C TYR A 62 27.87 -4.46 14.19
N THR A 63 27.08 -4.04 15.19
CA THR A 63 27.42 -4.19 16.62
C THR A 63 27.59 -5.66 17.02
N PHE A 64 26.78 -6.55 16.47
CA PHE A 64 26.90 -7.99 16.72
C PHE A 64 28.21 -8.56 16.17
N ILE A 65 28.58 -8.21 14.94
CA ILE A 65 29.83 -8.67 14.30
C ILE A 65 31.04 -8.11 15.04
N GLU A 66 31.01 -6.84 15.44
CA GLU A 66 32.08 -6.23 16.24
C GLU A 66 32.33 -7.02 17.53
N LYS A 67 31.27 -7.39 18.24
CA LYS A 67 31.35 -8.06 19.53
C LYS A 67 31.74 -9.54 19.44
N TYR A 68 31.24 -10.26 18.45
CA TYR A 68 31.35 -11.73 18.39
C TYR A 68 32.28 -12.24 17.28
N LEU A 69 32.58 -11.44 16.25
CA LEU A 69 33.46 -11.81 15.14
C LEU A 69 34.44 -10.66 14.78
N PRO A 70 35.36 -10.29 15.70
CA PRO A 70 36.26 -9.15 15.52
C PRO A 70 37.17 -9.28 14.29
N ASN A 71 37.54 -10.50 13.91
CA ASN A 71 38.34 -10.77 12.71
C ASN A 71 37.58 -10.46 11.41
N ALA A 72 36.25 -10.66 11.39
CA ALA A 72 35.40 -10.33 10.24
C ALA A 72 35.07 -8.83 10.20
N PHE A 73 34.99 -8.19 11.37
CA PHE A 73 34.68 -6.78 11.51
C PHE A 73 35.66 -5.87 10.75
N ALA A 74 36.96 -6.19 10.72
CA ALA A 74 37.97 -5.42 10.00
C ALA A 74 37.73 -5.31 8.48
N VAL A 75 37.02 -6.28 7.89
CA VAL A 75 36.64 -6.28 6.47
C VAL A 75 35.33 -5.52 6.26
N VAL A 76 34.38 -5.70 7.18
CA VAL A 76 33.05 -5.07 7.14
C VAL A 76 33.14 -3.57 7.37
N SER A 77 33.97 -3.11 8.32
CA SER A 77 34.13 -1.69 8.66
C SER A 77 34.73 -0.87 7.53
N LYS A 78 35.61 -1.46 6.71
CA LYS A 78 36.14 -0.81 5.50
C LYS A 78 35.08 -0.59 4.43
N ASN A 79 34.00 -1.38 4.44
CA ASN A 79 32.98 -1.40 3.40
C ASN A 79 31.56 -1.31 3.99
N GLU A 80 31.39 -0.51 5.04
CA GLU A 80 30.14 -0.44 5.82
C GLU A 80 28.92 -0.14 4.94
N ILE A 81 29.05 0.78 3.97
CA ILE A 81 27.97 1.12 3.04
C ILE A 81 27.57 -0.09 2.19
N ILE A 82 28.54 -0.84 1.66
CA ILE A 82 28.28 -2.02 0.82
C ILE A 82 27.62 -3.11 1.65
N PHE A 83 28.07 -3.30 2.89
CA PHE A 83 27.47 -4.23 3.84
C PHE A 83 26.01 -3.88 4.12
N SER A 84 25.74 -2.62 4.47
CA SER A 84 24.38 -2.14 4.76
C SER A 84 23.47 -2.24 3.54
N ILE A 85 23.94 -1.91 2.33
CA ILE A 85 23.18 -2.09 1.09
C ILE A 85 22.86 -3.57 0.86
N SER A 86 23.84 -4.46 1.05
CA SER A 86 23.66 -5.90 0.84
C SER A 86 22.60 -6.48 1.78
N ILE A 87 22.66 -6.14 3.07
CA ILE A 87 21.65 -6.52 4.05
C ILE A 87 20.28 -5.97 3.66
N SER A 88 20.23 -4.71 3.24
CA SER A 88 18.98 -4.05 2.87
C SER A 88 18.30 -4.70 1.67
N ILE A 89 19.07 -5.18 0.68
CA ILE A 89 18.55 -5.96 -0.45
C ILE A 89 17.97 -7.30 0.04
N ILE A 90 18.67 -8.00 0.93
CA ILE A 90 18.18 -9.26 1.51
C ILE A 90 16.84 -9.02 2.24
N PHE A 91 16.76 -7.96 3.05
CA PHE A 91 15.53 -7.63 3.77
C PHE A 91 14.40 -7.17 2.87
N ALA A 92 14.67 -6.48 1.77
CA ALA A 92 13.66 -6.18 0.75
C ALA A 92 12.99 -7.45 0.19
N VAL A 93 13.78 -8.50 -0.09
CA VAL A 93 13.27 -9.79 -0.57
C VAL A 93 12.47 -10.52 0.53
N ILE A 94 12.98 -10.52 1.77
CA ILE A 94 12.31 -11.15 2.92
C ILE A 94 10.95 -10.49 3.15
N PHE A 95 10.87 -9.16 3.16
CA PHE A 95 9.61 -8.43 3.36
C PHE A 95 8.59 -8.72 2.27
N TYR A 96 9.03 -8.83 1.01
CA TYR A 96 8.15 -9.20 -0.09
C TYR A 96 7.57 -10.61 0.11
N GLY A 97 8.40 -11.58 0.50
CA GLY A 97 7.97 -12.94 0.83
C GLY A 97 6.99 -12.98 2.01
N LEU A 98 7.34 -12.32 3.11
CA LEU A 98 6.50 -12.23 4.31
C LEU A 98 5.14 -11.61 4.02
N TYR A 99 5.09 -10.54 3.22
CA TYR A 99 3.84 -9.90 2.83
C TYR A 99 2.91 -10.89 2.11
N LYS A 100 3.43 -11.64 1.13
CA LYS A 100 2.64 -12.63 0.39
C LYS A 100 2.12 -13.74 1.31
N SER A 101 2.93 -14.19 2.27
CA SER A 101 2.53 -15.16 3.29
C SER A 101 1.44 -14.61 4.23
N ILE A 102 1.55 -13.34 4.65
CA ILE A 102 0.55 -12.71 5.52
C ILE A 102 -0.78 -12.56 4.79
N ILE A 103 -0.77 -12.09 3.53
CA ILE A 103 -1.99 -11.99 2.71
C ILE A 103 -2.63 -13.36 2.51
N PHE A 104 -1.82 -14.38 2.23
CA PHE A 104 -2.30 -15.76 2.11
C PHE A 104 -2.98 -16.23 3.40
N LEU A 105 -2.27 -16.13 4.53
CA LEU A 105 -2.78 -16.60 5.83
C LEU A 105 -4.03 -15.83 6.27
N GLY A 106 -4.01 -14.51 6.18
CA GLY A 106 -5.16 -13.68 6.53
C GLY A 106 -6.40 -14.04 5.71
N SER A 107 -6.23 -14.19 4.40
CA SER A 107 -7.33 -14.55 3.50
C SER A 107 -7.78 -16.01 3.68
N PHE A 108 -6.85 -16.91 3.99
CA PHE A 108 -7.14 -18.30 4.34
C PHE A 108 -8.04 -18.36 5.58
N PHE A 109 -7.68 -17.67 6.66
CA PHE A 109 -8.48 -17.66 7.88
C PHE A 109 -9.84 -17.01 7.66
N ILE A 110 -9.91 -15.88 6.96
CA ILE A 110 -11.19 -15.23 6.64
C ILE A 110 -12.08 -16.17 5.83
N GLY A 111 -11.56 -16.81 4.77
CA GLY A 111 -12.32 -17.76 3.97
C GLY A 111 -12.77 -18.99 4.76
N PHE A 112 -11.87 -19.54 5.59
CA PHE A 112 -12.17 -20.66 6.48
C PHE A 112 -13.31 -20.32 7.45
N PHE A 113 -13.23 -19.19 8.15
CA PHE A 113 -14.25 -18.80 9.13
C PHE A 113 -15.56 -18.39 8.47
N ALA A 114 -15.52 -17.70 7.32
CA ALA A 114 -16.72 -17.30 6.60
C ALA A 114 -17.55 -18.51 6.16
N VAL A 115 -16.91 -19.54 5.61
CA VAL A 115 -17.62 -20.76 5.21
C VAL A 115 -18.12 -21.53 6.40
N ASN A 116 -17.32 -21.69 7.45
CA ASN A 116 -17.79 -22.35 8.67
C ASN A 116 -18.97 -21.61 9.30
N PHE A 117 -18.97 -20.28 9.28
CA PHE A 117 -20.11 -19.48 9.71
C PHE A 117 -21.35 -19.76 8.87
N ILE A 118 -21.25 -19.68 7.54
CA ILE A 118 -22.38 -19.95 6.63
C ILE A 118 -22.94 -21.36 6.84
N VAL A 119 -22.06 -22.36 6.92
CA VAL A 119 -22.46 -23.75 7.04
C VAL A 119 -23.12 -24.01 8.40
N ASN A 120 -22.57 -23.48 9.49
CA ASN A 120 -23.15 -23.62 10.82
C ASN A 120 -24.47 -22.84 10.97
N SER A 121 -24.60 -21.68 10.33
CA SER A 121 -25.80 -20.83 10.44
C SER A 121 -26.96 -21.30 9.56
N PHE A 122 -26.67 -21.89 8.39
CA PHE A 122 -27.70 -22.16 7.38
C PHE A 122 -27.78 -23.61 6.93
N ALA A 123 -26.64 -24.31 6.82
CA ALA A 123 -26.61 -25.64 6.19
C ALA A 123 -26.84 -26.79 7.18
N GLN A 124 -26.54 -26.60 8.47
CA GLN A 124 -26.78 -27.63 9.50
C GLN A 124 -28.25 -28.06 9.59
N THR A 125 -29.19 -27.18 9.27
CA THR A 125 -30.63 -27.49 9.25
C THR A 125 -31.01 -28.49 8.15
N TYR A 126 -30.22 -28.58 7.08
CA TYR A 126 -30.52 -29.40 5.90
C TYR A 126 -29.57 -30.58 5.72
N VAL A 127 -28.34 -30.48 6.23
CA VAL A 127 -27.28 -31.47 6.02
C VAL A 127 -26.50 -31.67 7.32
N SER A 128 -26.66 -32.84 7.96
CA SER A 128 -25.91 -33.21 9.16
C SER A 128 -24.56 -33.82 8.77
N LEU A 129 -23.55 -32.97 8.56
CA LEU A 129 -22.17 -33.42 8.38
C LEU A 129 -21.46 -33.58 9.74
N PRO A 130 -20.53 -34.55 9.85
CA PRO A 130 -19.68 -34.67 11.03
C PRO A 130 -18.66 -33.53 11.10
N TRP A 131 -18.17 -33.23 12.31
CA TRP A 131 -17.36 -32.04 12.59
C TRP A 131 -16.11 -31.90 11.70
N TYR A 132 -15.46 -33.03 11.37
CA TYR A 132 -14.26 -33.04 10.53
C TYR A 132 -14.54 -32.63 9.08
N ALA A 133 -15.75 -32.89 8.57
CA ALA A 133 -16.12 -32.51 7.21
C ALA A 133 -16.22 -30.98 7.08
N TYR A 134 -16.69 -30.28 8.12
CA TYR A 134 -16.70 -28.81 8.13
C TYR A 134 -15.30 -28.22 8.11
N VAL A 135 -14.38 -28.81 8.87
CA VAL A 135 -12.96 -28.40 8.85
C VAL A 135 -12.36 -28.59 7.47
N VAL A 136 -12.62 -29.72 6.80
CA VAL A 136 -12.11 -30.00 5.45
C VAL A 136 -12.69 -29.02 4.42
N ILE A 137 -14.01 -28.79 4.44
CA ILE A 137 -14.66 -27.84 3.52
C ILE A 137 -14.13 -26.42 3.75
N GLY A 138 -14.06 -25.99 5.01
CA GLY A 138 -13.50 -24.68 5.38
C GLY A 138 -12.04 -24.55 4.95
N ALA A 139 -11.22 -25.59 5.11
CA ALA A 139 -9.82 -25.58 4.71
C ALA A 139 -9.67 -25.48 3.19
N ILE A 140 -10.47 -26.21 2.42
CA ILE A 140 -10.45 -26.13 0.95
C ILE A 140 -10.82 -24.72 0.50
N VAL A 141 -11.91 -24.15 1.02
CA VAL A 141 -12.33 -22.79 0.62
C VAL A 141 -11.34 -21.74 1.11
N GLY A 142 -10.78 -21.90 2.32
CA GLY A 142 -9.71 -21.08 2.84
C GLY A 142 -8.48 -21.10 1.92
N LEU A 143 -8.06 -22.28 1.43
CA LEU A 143 -6.95 -22.39 0.48
C LEU A 143 -7.24 -21.65 -0.82
N VAL A 144 -8.44 -21.83 -1.38
CA VAL A 144 -8.87 -21.13 -2.60
C VAL A 144 -8.86 -19.61 -2.39
N ALA A 145 -9.43 -19.13 -1.28
CA ALA A 145 -9.45 -17.72 -0.90
C ALA A 145 -8.01 -17.16 -0.73
N GLY A 146 -7.15 -17.91 -0.03
CA GLY A 146 -5.74 -17.61 0.15
C GLY A 146 -5.02 -17.40 -1.18
N PHE A 147 -5.03 -18.43 -2.04
CA PHE A 147 -4.38 -18.35 -3.36
C PHE A 147 -4.93 -17.23 -4.24
N TYR A 148 -6.25 -17.04 -4.23
CA TYR A 148 -6.89 -15.99 -5.02
C TYR A 148 -6.47 -14.58 -4.53
N ALA A 149 -6.46 -14.35 -3.22
CA ALA A 149 -6.05 -13.09 -2.65
C ALA A 149 -4.58 -12.78 -2.91
N THR A 150 -3.68 -13.76 -2.76
CA THR A 150 -2.24 -13.56 -3.00
C THR A 150 -1.94 -13.20 -4.46
N LYS A 151 -2.71 -13.75 -5.41
CA LYS A 151 -2.59 -13.44 -6.85
C LYS A 151 -3.18 -12.07 -7.21
N ASN A 152 -4.26 -11.65 -6.54
CA ASN A 152 -4.96 -10.41 -6.87
C ASN A 152 -4.61 -9.21 -5.95
N SER A 153 -3.76 -9.40 -4.93
CA SER A 153 -3.33 -8.31 -4.03
C SER A 153 -2.78 -7.11 -4.79
N ALA A 154 -2.02 -7.37 -5.85
CA ALA A 154 -1.39 -6.34 -6.67
C ALA A 154 -2.43 -5.48 -7.39
N LYS A 155 -3.57 -6.07 -7.78
CA LYS A 155 -4.68 -5.33 -8.38
C LYS A 155 -5.35 -4.42 -7.37
N PHE A 156 -5.53 -4.88 -6.12
CA PHE A 156 -6.14 -4.09 -5.06
C PHE A 156 -5.26 -2.91 -4.64
N ILE A 157 -3.97 -3.15 -4.42
CA ILE A 157 -3.01 -2.08 -4.12
C ILE A 157 -2.87 -1.14 -5.32
N GLY A 158 -2.84 -1.68 -6.55
CA GLY A 158 -2.83 -0.87 -7.76
C GLY A 158 -4.07 0.03 -7.86
N PHE A 159 -5.25 -0.48 -7.54
CA PHE A 159 -6.49 0.29 -7.47
C PHE A 159 -6.40 1.46 -6.49
N LEU A 160 -5.98 1.20 -5.24
CA LEU A 160 -5.77 2.24 -4.23
C LEU A 160 -4.73 3.27 -4.67
N SER A 161 -3.65 2.80 -5.27
CA SER A 161 -2.58 3.66 -5.78
C SER A 161 -3.07 4.60 -6.88
N MET A 162 -3.87 4.13 -7.82
CA MET A 162 -4.47 5.00 -8.84
C MET A 162 -5.45 6.01 -8.25
N LEU A 163 -6.23 5.61 -7.25
CA LEU A 163 -7.14 6.51 -6.55
C LEU A 163 -6.35 7.65 -5.92
N LEU A 164 -5.29 7.35 -5.15
CA LEU A 164 -4.43 8.35 -4.55
C LEU A 164 -3.69 9.20 -5.60
N GLY A 165 -3.12 8.56 -6.62
CA GLY A 165 -2.41 9.26 -7.70
C GLY A 165 -3.33 10.23 -8.45
N SER A 166 -4.56 9.82 -8.78
CA SER A 166 -5.55 10.68 -9.44
C SER A 166 -5.95 11.87 -8.58
N PHE A 167 -6.14 11.65 -7.27
CA PHE A 167 -6.45 12.70 -6.31
C PHE A 167 -5.32 13.73 -6.21
N PHE A 168 -4.08 13.29 -6.01
CA PHE A 168 -2.95 14.21 -5.88
C PHE A 168 -2.59 14.91 -7.19
N VAL A 169 -2.71 14.25 -8.34
CA VAL A 169 -2.56 14.91 -9.65
C VAL A 169 -3.61 16.00 -9.81
N ALA A 170 -4.88 15.69 -9.57
CA ALA A 170 -5.97 16.66 -9.69
C ALA A 170 -5.80 17.84 -8.72
N LEU A 171 -5.43 17.56 -7.47
CA LEU A 171 -5.21 18.58 -6.46
C LEU A 171 -4.00 19.46 -6.83
N THR A 172 -2.89 18.88 -7.31
CA THR A 172 -1.73 19.66 -7.76
C THR A 172 -2.08 20.57 -8.94
N LEU A 173 -2.75 20.03 -9.97
CA LEU A 173 -3.17 20.78 -11.15
C LEU A 173 -4.13 21.92 -10.81
N THR A 174 -5.14 21.64 -9.98
CA THR A 174 -6.12 22.64 -9.57
C THR A 174 -5.46 23.74 -8.73
N THR A 175 -4.50 23.39 -7.87
CA THR A 175 -3.78 24.38 -7.06
C THR A 175 -2.83 25.24 -7.89
N LEU A 176 -2.13 24.66 -8.87
CA LEU A 176 -1.32 25.43 -9.83
C LEU A 176 -2.20 26.37 -10.67
N PHE A 177 -3.34 25.88 -11.18
CA PHE A 177 -4.29 26.69 -11.95
C PHE A 177 -4.85 27.85 -11.13
N ASN A 178 -5.22 27.58 -9.87
CA ASN A 178 -5.72 28.60 -8.94
C ASN A 178 -4.70 29.71 -8.65
N ARG A 179 -3.40 29.36 -8.64
CA ARG A 179 -2.32 30.29 -8.33
C ARG A 179 -1.87 31.12 -9.53
N TYR A 180 -1.78 30.51 -10.71
CA TYR A 180 -1.15 31.12 -11.89
C TYR A 180 -2.14 31.60 -12.96
N VAL A 181 -3.38 31.11 -12.95
CA VAL A 181 -4.37 31.43 -14.01
C VAL A 181 -5.50 32.28 -13.45
N ILE A 182 -6.32 31.72 -12.55
CA ILE A 182 -7.50 32.40 -12.00
C ILE A 182 -7.71 32.00 -10.55
N LYS A 183 -7.88 32.98 -9.66
CA LYS A 183 -8.21 32.74 -8.25
C LYS A 183 -9.67 32.30 -8.12
N LEU A 184 -9.88 31.01 -7.89
CA LEU A 184 -11.17 30.37 -7.69
C LEU A 184 -11.71 30.60 -6.27
N ASN A 185 -13.04 30.63 -6.14
CA ASN A 185 -13.71 30.50 -4.86
C ASN A 185 -13.44 29.10 -4.26
N GLU A 186 -13.35 29.00 -2.93
CA GLU A 186 -13.01 27.76 -2.20
C GLU A 186 -13.96 26.60 -2.48
N MET A 187 -15.27 26.87 -2.67
CA MET A 187 -16.23 25.85 -3.09
C MET A 187 -15.92 25.37 -4.50
N VAL A 188 -15.72 26.30 -5.43
CA VAL A 188 -15.42 25.99 -6.84
C VAL A 188 -14.11 25.22 -6.95
N PHE A 189 -13.09 25.61 -6.18
CA PHE A 189 -11.81 24.91 -6.08
C PHE A 189 -11.99 23.45 -5.66
N SER A 190 -12.71 23.22 -4.56
CA SER A 190 -12.93 21.86 -4.03
C SER A 190 -13.70 20.97 -5.01
N TYR A 191 -14.79 21.48 -5.59
CA TYR A 191 -15.56 20.74 -6.60
C TYR A 191 -14.74 20.46 -7.86
N THR A 192 -13.95 21.43 -8.33
CA THR A 192 -13.10 21.26 -9.51
C THR A 192 -12.04 20.19 -9.27
N ALA A 193 -11.33 20.24 -8.14
CA ALA A 193 -10.34 19.23 -7.77
C ALA A 193 -10.96 17.83 -7.69
N PHE A 194 -12.15 17.72 -7.10
CA PHE A 194 -12.86 16.44 -6.98
C PHE A 194 -13.33 15.88 -8.34
N ILE A 195 -13.93 16.72 -9.18
CA ILE A 195 -14.39 16.32 -10.51
C ILE A 195 -13.20 15.88 -11.37
N ILE A 196 -12.10 16.65 -11.36
CA ILE A 196 -10.89 16.29 -12.10
C ILE A 196 -10.32 14.96 -11.57
N ALA A 197 -10.26 14.76 -10.26
CA ALA A 197 -9.79 13.50 -9.67
C ALA A 197 -10.63 12.30 -10.15
N LEU A 198 -11.96 12.42 -10.12
CA LEU A 198 -12.87 11.39 -10.62
C LEU A 198 -12.69 11.11 -12.10
N VAL A 199 -12.60 12.14 -12.94
CA VAL A 199 -12.41 11.98 -14.39
C VAL A 199 -11.09 11.27 -14.67
N VAL A 200 -9.99 11.73 -14.06
CA VAL A 200 -8.66 11.14 -14.21
C VAL A 200 -8.67 9.68 -13.76
N PHE A 201 -9.30 9.38 -12.63
CA PHE A 201 -9.45 8.03 -12.11
C PHE A 201 -10.24 7.12 -13.07
N LEU A 202 -11.43 7.54 -13.49
CA LEU A 202 -12.31 6.75 -14.37
C LEU A 202 -11.69 6.48 -15.73
N VAL A 203 -10.99 7.47 -16.31
CA VAL A 203 -10.27 7.31 -17.57
C VAL A 203 -9.16 6.25 -17.44
N ARG A 204 -8.46 6.22 -16.29
CA ARG A 204 -7.37 5.28 -16.07
C ARG A 204 -7.86 3.86 -15.75
N VAL A 205 -8.86 3.72 -14.88
CA VAL A 205 -9.40 2.42 -14.45
C VAL A 205 -9.96 1.61 -15.62
N ARG A 206 -10.52 2.26 -16.65
CA ARG A 206 -11.00 1.59 -17.87
C ARG A 206 -9.91 0.88 -18.68
N LYS A 207 -8.63 1.14 -18.40
CA LYS A 207 -7.48 0.56 -19.12
C LYS A 207 -6.79 -0.58 -18.33
N LEU A 208 -7.35 -1.02 -17.20
CA LEU A 208 -6.95 -2.24 -16.48
C LEU A 208 -7.81 -3.43 -16.87
#